data_AF-A0A544Z0Y1-F1
#
_entry.id   AF-A0A544Z0Y1-F1
#
_cell.length_a   1.000
_cell.length_b   1.000
_cell.length_c   1.000
_cell.angle_alpha   90.00
_cell.angle_beta   90.00
_cell.angle_gamma   90.00
#
_symmetry.space_group_name_H-M   'P 1'
#
loop_
_entity.id
_entity.type
_entity.pdbx_description
1 polymer ?
#
loop_
_entity_poly.entity_id
_entity_poly.type
_entity_poly.pdbx_seq_one_letter_code
_entity_poly.pdbx_strand_id
1 'polypeptide(L)'
;MIRSRRVVWPALVGVLLLGGVAGEPDLMGESVMCSSISMGGTVSLSCDDPEFEAEMKANALTPEEAKSIGCPPVQWGDEAKLTPDMLRDPSFATAEPTYTPRTPDPAIAARVNQAWDRIERWLGAHASATLRRLKFGADPQSLAGWESNHGRRLPDDLYVSYLRHDGADGNLGAGFQLPPAYGLLGLFEIDYINWGNCQDLVMEGDLDAADPEDGRWNGSFLAVGSDGSGRELFVEPRTGRVGEAGAQEQVEYDGPMGWPSHLAMLEALTGALERGEALRDWHPVVTTGCELRWAEEPTPLRQGCAGGPRPSPTPTPTVEPTPEKPTAGELRAVGCLPGRRTPGRTTRVRMPGPRVTAEVNAVWRRIERWLARKAPVTYKSLRPPARPLDIARSEAAMRLRFPDDLRASLLRHDGAGSWGFGPAPFYELMSAEHIHSEWKMLCDIGPDGYWWDGHLIPFAYANDGGNLFVDTRTGKTGEFFNEEGLTLEGDVVWPSYLALLKATTRSLETGRPIRGWRPKIVKGALQWESTRG
;
A
#
# COMPACT_ATOMS: atom_id res chain seq x y z
N MET A 1 -23.86 13.32 -29.93
CA MET A 1 -23.61 14.07 -28.68
C MET A 1 -22.97 13.09 -27.72
N ILE A 2 -21.63 13.04 -27.70
CA ILE A 2 -20.86 12.06 -26.93
C ILE A 2 -20.97 12.50 -25.46
N ARG A 3 -21.70 11.73 -24.65
CA ARG A 3 -21.82 11.96 -23.20
C ARG A 3 -20.49 11.57 -22.56
N SER A 4 -19.69 12.54 -22.13
CA SER A 4 -18.48 12.27 -21.36
C SER A 4 -18.90 11.77 -19.96
N ARG A 5 -18.69 10.49 -19.65
CA ARG A 5 -18.78 9.95 -18.28
C ARG A 5 -17.36 9.98 -17.70
N ARG A 6 -17.17 10.60 -16.52
CA ARG A 6 -15.87 10.59 -15.81
C ARG A 6 -15.77 9.34 -14.94
N VAL A 7 -14.78 8.52 -15.20
CA VAL A 7 -14.37 7.42 -14.32
C VAL A 7 -13.54 8.01 -13.19
N VAL A 8 -13.86 7.69 -11.93
CA VAL A 8 -13.04 8.05 -10.77
C VAL A 8 -12.23 6.81 -10.41
N TRP A 9 -10.99 6.78 -10.88
CA TRP A 9 -10.02 5.74 -10.54
C TRP A 9 -9.47 5.96 -9.13
N PRO A 10 -9.26 4.90 -8.32
CA PRO A 10 -8.71 5.03 -6.98
C PRO A 10 -7.21 5.38 -6.94
N ALA A 11 -6.50 5.41 -8.08
CA ALA A 11 -5.05 5.59 -8.10
C ALA A 11 -4.56 7.06 -8.03
N LEU A 12 -5.43 8.06 -8.19
CA LEU A 12 -5.02 9.47 -8.26
C LEU A 12 -6.02 10.39 -7.56
N VAL A 13 -5.92 10.48 -6.23
CA VAL A 13 -6.42 11.65 -5.50
C VAL A 13 -5.34 12.12 -4.53
N GLY A 14 -4.36 12.84 -5.09
CA GLY A 14 -3.64 13.85 -4.33
C GLY A 14 -4.66 14.85 -3.76
N VAL A 15 -4.54 15.16 -2.47
CA VAL A 15 -5.40 16.12 -1.78
C VAL A 15 -5.25 17.50 -2.41
N LEU A 16 -6.11 17.83 -3.38
CA LEU A 16 -6.28 19.19 -3.88
C LEU A 16 -7.00 20.02 -2.82
N LEU A 17 -6.22 20.71 -1.99
CA LEU A 17 -6.65 21.95 -1.36
C LEU A 17 -6.64 23.04 -2.44
N LEU A 18 -7.80 23.38 -3.00
CA LEU A 18 -7.94 24.63 -3.74
C LEU A 18 -9.14 25.44 -3.26
N GLY A 19 -8.82 26.70 -3.00
CA GLY A 19 -9.72 27.75 -2.57
C GLY A 19 -10.80 28.04 -3.62
N GLY A 20 -11.88 28.63 -3.14
CA GLY A 20 -13.07 28.85 -3.94
C GLY A 20 -12.82 29.78 -5.13
N VAL A 21 -13.34 29.35 -6.28
CA VAL A 21 -13.87 30.25 -7.30
C VAL A 21 -15.19 29.65 -7.75
N ALA A 22 -16.25 30.46 -7.66
CA ALA A 22 -17.58 30.10 -8.13
C ALA A 22 -17.58 29.94 -9.66
N GLY A 23 -17.98 28.76 -10.13
CA GLY A 23 -18.26 28.44 -11.53
C GLY A 23 -19.45 27.48 -11.60
N GLU A 24 -20.32 27.69 -12.59
CA GLU A 24 -21.73 27.26 -12.65
C GLU A 24 -22.00 25.74 -12.65
N PRO A 25 -23.20 25.30 -12.23
CA PRO A 25 -23.56 23.89 -12.10
C PRO A 25 -24.28 23.40 -13.36
N ASP A 26 -23.55 22.79 -14.30
CA ASP A 26 -24.18 21.86 -15.23
C ASP A 26 -23.10 20.95 -15.84
N LEU A 27 -23.10 19.69 -15.42
CA LEU A 27 -22.57 18.47 -16.07
C LEU A 27 -22.54 17.33 -15.01
N MET A 28 -23.71 16.90 -14.54
CA MET A 28 -23.82 15.67 -13.72
C MET A 28 -23.79 14.44 -14.64
N GLY A 29 -22.62 13.84 -14.80
CA GLY A 29 -22.48 12.49 -15.37
C GLY A 29 -22.81 11.41 -14.34
N GLU A 30 -23.47 10.33 -14.76
CA GLU A 30 -23.65 9.10 -13.97
C GLU A 30 -22.27 8.53 -13.60
N SER A 31 -22.02 8.32 -12.30
CA SER A 31 -20.78 7.73 -11.78
C SER A 31 -20.95 6.22 -11.63
N VAL A 32 -20.09 5.42 -12.28
CA VAL A 32 -20.01 3.96 -12.12
C VAL A 32 -18.90 3.61 -11.13
N MET A 33 -19.13 2.62 -10.26
CA MET A 33 -18.15 2.17 -9.26
C MET A 33 -17.55 0.83 -9.67
N CYS A 34 -16.22 0.76 -9.75
CA CYS A 34 -15.47 -0.45 -10.05
C CYS A 34 -14.58 -0.86 -8.87
N SER A 35 -14.42 -2.17 -8.68
CA SER A 35 -13.64 -2.78 -7.61
C SER A 35 -12.57 -3.70 -8.22
N SER A 36 -11.32 -3.52 -7.80
CA SER A 36 -10.18 -4.34 -8.23
C SER A 36 -9.57 -5.11 -7.07
N ILE A 37 -9.20 -6.38 -7.29
CA ILE A 37 -8.45 -7.22 -6.34
C ILE A 37 -7.18 -7.71 -7.04
N SER A 38 -6.00 -7.44 -6.49
CA SER A 38 -4.72 -7.92 -7.04
C SER A 38 -4.23 -9.17 -6.30
N MET A 39 -3.92 -10.24 -7.02
CA MET A 39 -3.24 -11.44 -6.48
C MET A 39 -2.23 -11.98 -7.51
N GLY A 40 -0.96 -12.14 -7.11
CA GLY A 40 0.05 -12.88 -7.89
C GLY A 40 0.25 -12.39 -9.33
N GLY A 41 0.33 -11.07 -9.54
CA GLY A 41 0.51 -10.47 -10.87
C GLY A 41 -0.76 -10.42 -11.73
N THR A 42 -1.93 -10.60 -11.13
CA THR A 42 -3.24 -10.58 -11.79
C THR A 42 -4.19 -9.65 -11.07
N VAL A 43 -4.95 -8.83 -11.80
CA VAL A 43 -5.96 -7.91 -11.24
C VAL A 43 -7.36 -8.39 -11.60
N SER A 44 -8.18 -8.77 -10.62
CA SER A 44 -9.60 -9.04 -10.82
C SER A 44 -10.42 -7.75 -10.75
N LEU A 45 -11.07 -7.31 -11.83
CA LEU A 45 -11.94 -6.12 -11.84
C LEU A 45 -13.43 -6.52 -11.94
N SER A 46 -14.30 -5.81 -11.21
CA SER A 46 -15.77 -5.89 -11.33
C SER A 46 -16.43 -4.55 -10.98
N CYS A 47 -17.43 -4.14 -11.76
CA CYS A 47 -18.17 -2.88 -11.60
C CYS A 47 -19.65 -3.12 -11.28
N ASP A 48 -20.30 -2.12 -10.68
CA ASP A 48 -21.71 -2.20 -10.30
C ASP A 48 -22.70 -1.93 -11.44
N ASP A 49 -22.20 -1.58 -12.62
CA ASP A 49 -22.93 -1.44 -13.88
C ASP A 49 -22.40 -2.47 -14.90
N PRO A 50 -23.17 -3.53 -15.22
CA PRO A 50 -22.76 -4.57 -16.17
C PRO A 50 -22.58 -4.08 -17.61
N GLU A 51 -23.29 -3.02 -18.04
CA GLU A 51 -23.10 -2.45 -19.38
C GLU A 51 -21.78 -1.68 -19.45
N PHE A 52 -21.45 -0.93 -18.39
CA PHE A 52 -20.17 -0.26 -18.25
C PHE A 52 -19.00 -1.24 -18.06
N GLU A 53 -19.19 -2.32 -17.29
CA GLU A 53 -18.19 -3.39 -17.16
C GLU A 53 -17.92 -4.05 -18.51
N ALA A 54 -18.97 -4.33 -19.30
CA ALA A 54 -18.83 -4.87 -20.64
C ALA A 54 -18.14 -3.89 -21.61
N GLU A 55 -18.42 -2.58 -21.50
CA GLU A 55 -17.75 -1.53 -22.26
C GLU A 55 -16.26 -1.44 -21.91
N MET A 56 -15.93 -1.40 -20.61
CA MET A 56 -14.53 -1.41 -20.17
C MET A 56 -13.80 -2.69 -20.55
N LYS A 57 -14.47 -3.85 -20.45
CA LYS A 57 -13.89 -5.13 -20.88
C LYS A 57 -13.66 -5.18 -22.39
N ALA A 58 -14.50 -4.52 -23.18
CA ALA A 58 -14.33 -4.42 -24.62
C ALA A 58 -13.21 -3.44 -25.00
N ASN A 59 -12.96 -2.41 -24.19
CA ASN A 59 -11.91 -1.44 -24.43
C ASN A 59 -10.55 -1.94 -23.91
N ALA A 60 -10.51 -2.63 -22.78
CA ALA A 60 -9.26 -3.02 -22.13
C ALA A 60 -8.38 -3.92 -23.01
N LEU A 61 -7.07 -3.80 -22.81
CA LEU A 61 -6.07 -4.64 -23.47
C LEU A 61 -6.30 -6.11 -23.13
N THR A 62 -6.11 -6.97 -24.12
CA THR A 62 -6.08 -8.41 -23.91
C THR A 62 -4.91 -8.81 -22.99
N PRO A 63 -4.95 -9.99 -22.34
CA PRO A 63 -3.84 -10.45 -21.51
C PRO A 63 -2.51 -10.55 -22.25
N GLU A 64 -2.52 -10.87 -23.55
CA GLU A 64 -1.35 -10.90 -24.42
C GLU A 64 -0.81 -9.49 -24.70
N GLU A 65 -1.70 -8.54 -25.00
CA GLU A 65 -1.35 -7.13 -25.22
C GLU A 65 -0.77 -6.50 -23.96
N ALA A 66 -1.42 -6.67 -22.79
CA ALA A 66 -0.93 -6.19 -21.51
C ALA A 66 0.49 -6.71 -21.21
N LYS A 67 0.72 -8.01 -21.41
CA LYS A 67 2.06 -8.61 -21.25
C LYS A 67 3.08 -8.04 -22.24
N SER A 68 2.67 -7.73 -23.46
CA SER A 68 3.58 -7.20 -24.50
C SER A 68 4.13 -5.81 -24.16
N ILE A 69 3.38 -5.03 -23.38
CA ILE A 69 3.78 -3.71 -22.89
C ILE A 69 4.39 -3.75 -21.48
N GLY A 70 4.68 -4.95 -20.96
CA GLY A 70 5.29 -5.15 -19.64
C GLY A 70 4.32 -5.00 -18.47
N CYS A 71 3.01 -4.93 -18.71
CA CYS A 71 2.00 -4.75 -17.67
C CYS A 71 1.35 -6.08 -17.25
N PRO A 72 0.97 -6.23 -15.96
CA PRO A 72 0.20 -7.38 -15.51
C PRO A 72 -1.19 -7.37 -16.16
N PRO A 73 -1.71 -8.52 -16.62
CA PRO A 73 -3.03 -8.60 -17.22
C PRO A 73 -4.14 -8.38 -16.19
N VAL A 74 -5.23 -7.72 -16.62
CA VAL A 74 -6.48 -7.65 -15.86
C VAL A 74 -7.30 -8.91 -16.18
N GLN A 75 -7.69 -9.64 -15.13
CA GLN A 75 -8.72 -10.68 -15.18
C GLN A 75 -10.07 -10.08 -14.80
N TRP A 76 -11.13 -10.55 -15.44
CA TRP A 76 -12.49 -10.13 -15.15
C TRP A 76 -13.17 -11.17 -14.26
N GLY A 77 -14.05 -10.74 -13.35
CA GLY A 77 -14.68 -11.62 -12.35
C GLY A 77 -15.35 -12.88 -12.94
N ASP A 78 -15.87 -12.78 -14.17
CA ASP A 78 -16.52 -13.87 -14.89
C ASP A 78 -15.54 -14.88 -15.54
N GLU A 79 -14.30 -14.44 -15.78
CA GLU A 79 -13.23 -15.21 -16.44
C GLU A 79 -12.25 -15.83 -15.46
N ALA A 80 -12.34 -15.47 -14.17
CA ALA A 80 -11.64 -16.12 -13.06
C ALA A 80 -12.16 -17.55 -12.84
N LYS A 81 -12.02 -18.42 -13.86
CA LYS A 81 -11.93 -19.84 -13.63
C LYS A 81 -10.65 -20.04 -12.84
N LEU A 82 -10.80 -20.26 -11.54
CA LEU A 82 -9.78 -20.89 -10.71
C LEU A 82 -9.27 -22.11 -11.48
N THR A 83 -8.14 -21.97 -12.17
CA THR A 83 -7.52 -23.11 -12.83
C THR A 83 -7.06 -24.04 -11.70
N PRO A 84 -7.22 -25.37 -11.84
CA PRO A 84 -6.78 -26.31 -10.82
C PRO A 84 -5.28 -26.20 -10.46
N ASP A 85 -4.48 -25.53 -11.30
CA ASP A 85 -3.07 -25.22 -11.04
C ASP A 85 -2.89 -24.07 -10.03
N MET A 86 -3.79 -23.07 -9.99
CA MET A 86 -3.79 -22.04 -8.91
C MET A 86 -4.19 -22.63 -7.54
N LEU A 87 -4.85 -23.79 -7.53
CA LEU A 87 -5.22 -24.54 -6.32
C LEU A 87 -4.15 -25.58 -5.90
N ARG A 88 -3.03 -25.64 -6.62
CA ARG A 88 -1.85 -26.43 -6.28
C ARG A 88 -0.65 -25.50 -6.11
N ASP A 89 -0.72 -24.60 -5.14
CA ASP A 89 0.51 -24.16 -4.49
C ASP A 89 0.92 -25.21 -3.44
N PRO A 90 2.03 -25.95 -3.64
CA PRO A 90 2.54 -26.88 -2.65
C PRO A 90 3.26 -26.13 -1.51
N SER A 91 2.62 -25.14 -0.86
CA SER A 91 3.17 -24.47 0.33
C SER A 91 2.98 -25.26 1.63
N PHE A 92 2.84 -26.59 1.52
CA PHE A 92 3.17 -27.51 2.61
C PHE A 92 4.69 -27.70 2.65
N ALA A 93 5.39 -26.79 3.34
CA ALA A 93 6.79 -26.95 3.73
C ALA A 93 7.76 -27.24 2.58
N THR A 94 7.94 -26.28 1.68
CA THR A 94 9.22 -26.09 1.01
C THR A 94 9.90 -24.89 1.66
N ALA A 95 11.22 -24.97 1.88
CA ALA A 95 12.01 -23.80 2.28
C ALA A 95 11.67 -22.61 1.37
N GLU A 96 11.70 -21.39 1.91
CA GLU A 96 11.63 -20.19 1.05
C GLU A 96 12.63 -20.37 -0.09
N PRO A 97 12.21 -20.16 -1.35
CA PRO A 97 13.12 -20.29 -2.48
C PRO A 97 14.34 -19.40 -2.21
N THR A 98 15.50 -20.02 -2.11
CA THR A 98 16.75 -19.27 -1.97
C THR A 98 17.13 -18.77 -3.34
N TYR A 99 17.15 -17.46 -3.50
CA TYR A 99 17.57 -16.84 -4.75
C TYR A 99 19.09 -16.73 -4.75
N THR A 100 19.71 -16.71 -5.93
CA THR A 100 21.16 -16.50 -6.03
C THR A 100 21.39 -15.02 -6.33
N PRO A 101 21.90 -14.22 -5.36
CA PRO A 101 22.22 -12.83 -5.62
C PRO A 101 23.32 -12.76 -6.67
N ARG A 102 23.12 -11.89 -7.65
CA ARG A 102 24.12 -11.67 -8.69
C ARG A 102 25.21 -10.73 -8.19
N THR A 103 26.39 -10.88 -8.78
CA THR A 103 27.49 -9.92 -8.62
C THR A 103 27.35 -8.84 -9.69
N PRO A 104 27.14 -7.56 -9.33
CA PRO A 104 27.12 -6.47 -10.30
C PRO A 104 28.52 -6.18 -10.85
N ASP A 105 28.62 -5.46 -11.97
CA ASP A 105 29.91 -5.01 -12.50
C ASP A 105 30.71 -4.25 -11.43
N PRO A 106 31.96 -4.66 -11.14
CA PRO A 106 32.74 -4.10 -10.04
C PRO A 106 33.14 -2.64 -10.25
N ALA A 107 33.29 -2.18 -11.50
CA ALA A 107 33.63 -0.79 -11.80
C ALA A 107 32.41 0.13 -11.61
N ILE A 108 31.23 -0.32 -12.04
CA ILE A 108 29.96 0.36 -11.76
C ILE A 108 29.70 0.40 -10.26
N ALA A 109 29.86 -0.74 -9.58
CA ALA A 109 29.62 -0.83 -8.15
C ALA A 109 30.54 0.09 -7.34
N ALA A 110 31.81 0.20 -7.70
CA ALA A 110 32.74 1.12 -7.06
C ALA A 110 32.30 2.59 -7.20
N ARG A 111 31.86 2.99 -8.39
CA ARG A 111 31.41 4.36 -8.66
C ARG A 111 30.11 4.72 -7.94
N VAL A 112 29.12 3.82 -7.94
CA VAL A 112 27.87 4.02 -7.20
C VAL A 112 28.14 4.18 -5.71
N ASN A 113 28.95 3.30 -5.13
CA ASN A 113 29.32 3.39 -3.71
C ASN A 113 30.07 4.70 -3.41
N GLN A 114 30.99 5.12 -4.28
CA GLN A 114 31.69 6.39 -4.12
C GLN A 114 30.76 7.61 -4.18
N ALA A 115 29.75 7.60 -5.04
CA ALA A 115 28.74 8.66 -5.10
C ALA A 115 27.93 8.71 -3.79
N TRP A 116 27.43 7.55 -3.32
CA TRP A 116 26.71 7.48 -2.05
C TRP A 116 27.56 7.89 -0.84
N ASP A 117 28.81 7.45 -0.75
CA ASP A 117 29.72 7.86 0.32
C ASP A 117 29.88 9.40 0.40
N ARG A 118 29.86 10.08 -0.75
CA ARG A 118 29.95 11.54 -0.82
C ARG A 118 28.62 12.21 -0.45
N ILE A 119 27.49 11.69 -0.93
CA ILE A 119 26.16 12.15 -0.54
C ILE A 119 25.97 12.02 0.97
N GLU A 120 26.22 10.84 1.54
CA GLU A 120 26.10 10.58 2.98
C GLU A 120 27.00 11.48 3.82
N ARG A 121 28.26 11.67 3.39
CA ARG A 121 29.19 12.58 4.06
C ARG A 121 28.67 14.02 4.05
N TRP A 122 28.15 14.48 2.92
CA TRP A 122 27.56 15.81 2.81
C TRP A 122 26.32 15.94 3.70
N LEU A 123 25.40 14.98 3.67
CA LEU A 123 24.22 14.98 4.53
C LEU A 123 24.61 14.93 6.01
N GLY A 124 25.65 14.18 6.38
CA GLY A 124 26.15 14.14 7.75
C GLY A 124 26.64 15.50 8.25
N ALA A 125 27.30 16.26 7.37
CA ALA A 125 27.82 17.59 7.68
C ALA A 125 26.75 18.70 7.62
N HIS A 126 25.73 18.57 6.77
CA HIS A 126 24.84 19.67 6.43
C HIS A 126 23.35 19.38 6.65
N ALA A 127 22.89 18.14 6.55
CA ALA A 127 21.47 17.76 6.58
C ALA A 127 21.24 16.44 7.33
N SER A 128 21.64 16.39 8.61
CA SER A 128 21.66 15.14 9.36
C SER A 128 20.29 14.52 9.61
N ALA A 129 19.19 15.29 9.53
CA ALA A 129 17.84 14.72 9.61
C ALA A 129 17.52 13.91 8.35
N THR A 130 17.86 14.41 7.16
CA THR A 130 17.73 13.65 5.92
C THR A 130 18.63 12.41 5.92
N LEU A 131 19.88 12.51 6.41
CA LEU A 131 20.75 11.34 6.51
C LEU A 131 20.11 10.21 7.33
N ARG A 132 19.36 10.52 8.39
CA ARG A 132 18.69 9.53 9.24
C ARG A 132 17.47 8.87 8.59
N ARG A 133 16.91 9.49 7.54
CA ARG A 133 15.72 9.00 6.83
C ARG A 133 16.03 8.10 5.65
N LEU A 134 17.27 8.05 5.17
CA LEU A 134 17.67 7.07 4.16
C LEU A 134 17.55 5.66 4.77
N LYS A 135 16.81 4.75 4.12
CA LYS A 135 16.67 3.36 4.57
C LYS A 135 18.01 2.62 4.44
N PHE A 136 18.16 1.52 5.15
CA PHE A 136 19.30 0.63 4.92
C PHE A 136 19.20 -0.03 3.55
N GLY A 137 20.31 -0.57 3.05
CA GLY A 137 20.33 -1.30 1.78
C GLY A 137 19.40 -2.51 1.79
N ALA A 138 18.84 -2.81 0.63
CA ALA A 138 18.04 -4.00 0.41
C ALA A 138 18.90 -5.25 0.68
N ASP A 139 18.29 -6.24 1.34
CA ASP A 139 18.93 -7.53 1.52
C ASP A 139 19.17 -8.20 0.14
N PRO A 140 20.37 -8.76 -0.13
CA PRO A 140 20.67 -9.36 -1.42
C PRO A 140 19.74 -10.50 -1.85
N GLN A 141 19.18 -11.27 -0.90
CA GLN A 141 18.18 -12.30 -1.20
C GLN A 141 16.85 -11.66 -1.61
N SER A 142 16.43 -10.60 -0.92
CA SER A 142 15.22 -9.85 -1.28
C SER A 142 15.32 -9.25 -2.68
N LEU A 143 16.47 -8.66 -3.02
CA LEU A 143 16.71 -8.07 -4.34
C LEU A 143 16.74 -9.14 -5.44
N ALA A 144 17.39 -10.28 -5.18
CA ALA A 144 17.41 -11.41 -6.11
C ALA A 144 16.03 -12.07 -6.27
N GLY A 145 15.25 -12.13 -5.19
CA GLY A 145 13.86 -12.58 -5.22
C GLY A 145 12.98 -11.63 -6.02
N TRP A 146 13.17 -10.32 -5.86
CA TRP A 146 12.48 -9.30 -6.64
C TRP A 146 12.75 -9.46 -8.15
N GLU A 147 14.03 -9.57 -8.56
CA GLU A 147 14.38 -9.78 -9.98
C GLU A 147 13.79 -11.09 -10.54
N SER A 148 13.79 -12.16 -9.73
CA SER A 148 13.23 -13.46 -10.12
C SER A 148 11.71 -13.43 -10.26
N ASN A 149 11.00 -12.82 -9.31
CA ASN A 149 9.54 -12.77 -9.29
C ASN A 149 8.97 -11.93 -10.43
N HIS A 150 9.67 -10.86 -10.80
CA HIS A 150 9.25 -9.99 -11.89
C HIS A 150 9.80 -10.43 -13.25
N GLY A 151 10.67 -11.44 -13.29
CA GLY A 151 11.32 -11.90 -14.52
C GLY A 151 12.15 -10.82 -15.22
N ARG A 152 12.58 -9.77 -14.49
CA ARG A 152 13.31 -8.62 -15.03
C ARG A 152 14.50 -8.28 -14.14
N ARG A 153 15.56 -7.75 -14.75
CA ARG A 153 16.76 -7.33 -14.04
C ARG A 153 16.78 -5.84 -13.82
N LEU A 154 17.24 -5.42 -12.65
CA LEU A 154 17.61 -4.03 -12.42
C LEU A 154 18.89 -3.72 -13.20
N PRO A 155 19.05 -2.51 -13.76
CA PRO A 155 20.35 -2.03 -14.20
C PRO A 155 21.40 -2.13 -13.08
N ASP A 156 22.66 -2.39 -13.44
CA ASP A 156 23.73 -2.64 -12.45
C ASP A 156 23.94 -1.49 -11.47
N ASP A 157 23.83 -0.24 -11.95
CA ASP A 157 23.95 0.93 -11.10
C ASP A 157 22.78 1.08 -10.13
N LEU A 158 21.56 0.81 -10.58
CA LEU A 158 20.37 0.83 -9.75
C LEU A 158 20.40 -0.32 -8.72
N TYR A 159 20.81 -1.52 -9.12
CA TYR A 159 20.98 -2.66 -8.23
C TYR A 159 21.97 -2.35 -7.09
N VAL A 160 23.13 -1.78 -7.41
CA VAL A 160 24.10 -1.37 -6.39
C VAL A 160 23.55 -0.24 -5.52
N SER A 161 22.79 0.68 -6.10
CA SER A 161 22.14 1.75 -5.33
C SER A 161 21.15 1.19 -4.31
N TYR A 162 20.34 0.19 -4.68
CA TYR A 162 19.42 -0.49 -3.76
C TYR A 162 20.16 -1.29 -2.68
N LEU A 163 21.30 -1.91 -3.01
CA LEU A 163 22.18 -2.52 -2.00
C LEU A 163 22.74 -1.50 -0.99
N ARG A 164 22.75 -0.20 -1.34
CA ARG A 164 23.18 0.87 -0.43
C ARG A 164 22.02 1.44 0.37
N HIS A 165 20.91 1.78 -0.30
CA HIS A 165 19.69 2.32 0.29
C HIS A 165 18.46 1.79 -0.42
N ASP A 166 17.57 1.10 0.29
CA ASP A 166 16.26 0.70 -0.20
C ASP A 166 15.24 1.85 -0.08
N GLY A 167 15.56 2.96 -0.75
CA GLY A 167 14.77 4.19 -0.67
C GLY A 167 14.97 4.99 0.62
N ALA A 168 13.94 5.73 1.00
CA ALA A 168 13.90 6.50 2.23
C ALA A 168 12.58 6.31 2.99
N ASP A 169 12.59 6.67 4.28
CA ASP A 169 11.41 6.69 5.14
C ASP A 169 10.40 7.75 4.69
N GLY A 170 9.15 7.61 5.16
CA GLY A 170 8.06 8.53 4.87
C GLY A 170 7.25 8.11 3.64
N ASN A 171 6.05 8.69 3.51
CA ASN A 171 5.16 8.37 2.41
C ASN A 171 5.86 8.59 1.06
N LEU A 172 5.90 7.54 0.24
CA LEU A 172 6.57 7.52 -1.06
C LEU A 172 8.01 8.06 -1.01
N GLY A 173 8.77 7.72 0.05
CA GLY A 173 10.18 8.06 0.15
C GLY A 173 10.50 9.52 0.49
N ALA A 174 9.52 10.30 0.99
CA ALA A 174 9.67 11.75 1.24
C ALA A 174 10.81 12.16 2.21
N GLY A 175 11.40 11.21 2.92
CA GLY A 175 12.54 11.40 3.82
C GLY A 175 13.86 11.72 3.12
N PHE A 176 14.02 11.34 1.85
CA PHE A 176 15.09 11.81 0.97
C PHE A 176 14.48 12.18 -0.39
N GLN A 177 14.59 13.45 -0.77
CA GLN A 177 14.03 13.93 -2.04
C GLN A 177 15.13 14.26 -3.03
N LEU A 178 14.98 13.74 -4.25
CA LEU A 178 15.61 14.26 -5.46
C LEU A 178 14.82 15.50 -5.92
N PRO A 179 15.46 16.47 -6.60
CA PRO A 179 14.75 17.63 -7.09
C PRO A 179 13.72 17.25 -8.17
N PRO A 180 12.61 18.00 -8.31
CA PRO A 180 12.20 19.09 -7.42
C PRO A 180 11.74 18.59 -6.04
N ALA A 181 11.07 17.43 -6.01
CA ALA A 181 10.49 16.88 -4.79
C ALA A 181 10.30 15.35 -4.80
N TYR A 182 10.92 14.62 -5.74
CA TYR A 182 10.75 13.17 -5.85
C TYR A 182 11.32 12.44 -4.63
N GLY A 183 10.46 11.87 -3.80
CA GLY A 183 10.86 10.97 -2.73
C GLY A 183 11.50 9.70 -3.28
N LEU A 184 12.61 9.27 -2.70
CA LEU A 184 13.38 8.11 -3.17
C LEU A 184 12.67 6.80 -2.79
N LEU A 185 12.16 6.08 -3.79
CA LEU A 185 11.33 4.89 -3.61
C LEU A 185 12.16 3.64 -3.32
N GLY A 186 11.65 2.79 -2.43
CA GLY A 186 12.15 1.44 -2.20
C GLY A 186 11.56 0.45 -3.21
N LEU A 187 12.00 -0.81 -3.14
CA LEU A 187 11.54 -1.89 -4.02
C LEU A 187 10.02 -2.12 -3.93
N PHE A 188 9.46 -2.01 -2.73
CA PHE A 188 8.02 -2.20 -2.53
C PHE A 188 7.21 -1.09 -3.23
N GLU A 189 7.65 0.15 -3.10
CA GLU A 189 6.96 1.27 -3.73
C GLU A 189 7.09 1.26 -5.27
N ILE A 190 8.19 0.73 -5.84
CA ILE A 190 8.31 0.51 -7.30
C ILE A 190 7.14 -0.34 -7.80
N ASP A 191 6.83 -1.45 -7.12
CA ASP A 191 5.79 -2.38 -7.54
C ASP A 191 4.40 -1.75 -7.42
N TYR A 192 4.17 -0.99 -6.35
CA TYR A 192 2.93 -0.26 -6.12
C TYR A 192 2.65 0.77 -7.23
N ILE A 193 3.64 1.60 -7.57
CA ILE A 193 3.51 2.65 -8.59
C ILE A 193 3.35 2.03 -9.98
N ASN A 194 4.19 1.05 -10.32
CA ASN A 194 4.10 0.34 -11.59
C ASN A 194 2.74 -0.30 -11.79
N TRP A 195 2.19 -0.90 -10.73
CA TRP A 195 0.86 -1.51 -10.78
C TRP A 195 -0.22 -0.49 -11.13
N GLY A 196 -0.23 0.67 -10.47
CA GLY A 196 -1.20 1.74 -10.73
C GLY A 196 -1.14 2.23 -12.18
N ASN A 197 0.05 2.61 -12.65
CA ASN A 197 0.25 3.13 -14.01
C ASN A 197 -0.09 2.08 -15.09
N CYS A 198 0.22 0.80 -14.84
CA CYS A 198 -0.16 -0.28 -15.75
C CYS A 198 -1.66 -0.55 -15.76
N GLN A 199 -2.33 -0.44 -14.62
CA GLN A 199 -3.78 -0.67 -14.57
C GLN A 199 -4.50 0.35 -15.45
N ASP A 200 -4.15 1.62 -15.36
CA ASP A 200 -4.78 2.67 -16.18
C ASP A 200 -4.57 2.41 -17.69
N LEU A 201 -3.33 2.09 -18.10
CA LEU A 201 -3.02 1.75 -19.50
C LEU A 201 -3.82 0.55 -20.02
N VAL A 202 -3.83 -0.55 -19.25
CA VAL A 202 -4.54 -1.77 -19.64
C VAL A 202 -6.04 -1.50 -19.76
N MET A 203 -6.60 -0.71 -18.87
CA MET A 203 -8.03 -0.44 -18.83
C MET A 203 -8.49 0.52 -19.91
N GLU A 204 -7.64 1.46 -20.31
CA GLU A 204 -7.93 2.38 -21.41
C GLU A 204 -7.83 1.71 -22.79
N GLY A 205 -7.10 0.60 -22.91
CA GLY A 205 -7.01 -0.14 -24.17
C GLY A 205 -6.05 0.46 -25.19
N ASP A 206 -5.23 1.41 -24.77
CA ASP A 206 -4.37 2.19 -25.65
C ASP A 206 -2.94 1.63 -25.64
N LEU A 207 -2.63 0.79 -26.63
CA LEU A 207 -1.28 0.24 -26.82
C LEU A 207 -0.25 1.31 -27.15
N ASP A 208 -0.63 2.33 -27.90
CA ASP A 208 0.30 3.39 -28.33
C ASP A 208 0.69 4.26 -27.14
N ALA A 209 -0.21 4.44 -26.17
CA ALA A 209 0.12 5.06 -24.89
C ALA A 209 1.14 4.27 -24.05
N ALA A 210 1.40 3.01 -24.39
CA ALA A 210 2.41 2.20 -23.73
C ALA A 210 3.79 2.25 -24.41
N ASP A 211 3.95 3.05 -25.47
CA ASP A 211 5.22 3.24 -26.15
C ASP A 211 6.26 3.84 -25.17
N PRO A 212 7.45 3.23 -25.03
CA PRO A 212 8.41 3.68 -24.04
C PRO A 212 9.21 4.94 -24.45
N GLU A 213 9.11 5.42 -25.68
CA GLU A 213 9.75 6.66 -26.12
C GLU A 213 8.72 7.81 -26.26
N ASP A 214 7.52 7.52 -26.77
CA ASP A 214 6.53 8.54 -27.13
C ASP A 214 5.17 8.39 -26.40
N GLY A 215 5.02 7.34 -25.59
CA GLY A 215 3.82 7.03 -24.82
C GLY A 215 3.78 7.74 -23.46
N ARG A 216 2.85 7.30 -22.59
CA ARG A 216 2.65 7.86 -21.24
C ARG A 216 3.33 7.05 -20.13
N TRP A 217 3.40 5.74 -20.31
CA TRP A 217 4.09 4.84 -19.38
C TRP A 217 4.42 3.53 -20.07
N ASN A 218 5.38 2.75 -19.56
CA ASN A 218 5.60 1.38 -19.99
C ASN A 218 5.78 0.49 -18.77
N GLY A 219 5.17 -0.70 -18.76
CA GLY A 219 5.23 -1.58 -17.58
C GLY A 219 6.64 -2.12 -17.26
N SER A 220 7.59 -1.96 -18.17
CA SER A 220 9.00 -2.27 -17.90
C SER A 220 9.73 -1.20 -17.09
N PHE A 221 9.22 0.03 -17.00
CA PHE A 221 9.85 1.11 -16.25
C PHE A 221 10.00 0.77 -14.77
N LEU A 222 11.01 1.36 -14.14
CA LEU A 222 11.32 1.20 -12.73
C LEU A 222 11.12 2.55 -12.04
N ALA A 223 9.99 2.76 -11.38
CA ALA A 223 9.69 4.01 -10.68
C ALA A 223 10.60 4.19 -9.44
N VAL A 224 11.69 4.93 -9.59
CA VAL A 224 12.69 5.15 -8.53
C VAL A 224 12.41 6.39 -7.68
N GLY A 225 11.49 7.24 -8.12
CA GLY A 225 11.05 8.42 -7.38
C GLY A 225 9.59 8.79 -7.65
N SER A 226 8.92 9.39 -6.67
CA SER A 226 7.58 9.97 -6.85
C SER A 226 7.44 11.29 -6.11
N ASP A 227 6.76 12.26 -6.71
CA ASP A 227 6.45 13.54 -6.07
C ASP A 227 5.17 13.49 -5.20
N GLY A 228 4.48 12.33 -5.20
CA GLY A 228 3.22 12.11 -4.50
C GLY A 228 1.99 12.77 -5.14
N SER A 229 2.15 13.45 -6.28
CA SER A 229 1.08 14.07 -7.06
C SER A 229 0.71 13.29 -8.34
N GLY A 230 1.43 12.18 -8.60
CA GLY A 230 1.31 11.37 -9.80
C GLY A 230 2.33 11.71 -10.87
N ARG A 231 3.49 12.26 -10.47
CA ARG A 231 4.67 12.33 -11.32
C ARG A 231 5.74 11.42 -10.76
N GLU A 232 6.29 10.60 -11.65
CA GLU A 232 7.26 9.57 -11.34
C GLU A 232 8.58 9.85 -12.03
N LEU A 233 9.65 9.68 -11.28
CA LEU A 233 10.99 9.53 -11.82
C LEU A 233 11.23 8.04 -12.06
N PHE A 234 11.56 7.65 -13.29
CA PHE A 234 11.71 6.25 -13.65
C PHE A 234 13.07 5.96 -14.29
N VAL A 235 13.50 4.69 -14.19
CA VAL A 235 14.61 4.14 -14.96
C VAL A 235 14.06 3.19 -16.01
N GLU A 236 14.43 3.39 -17.27
CA GLU A 236 14.14 2.46 -18.37
C GLU A 236 15.22 1.36 -18.42
N PRO A 237 14.91 0.11 -18.00
CA PRO A 237 15.94 -0.91 -17.80
C PRO A 237 16.69 -1.34 -19.07
N ARG A 238 16.11 -1.17 -20.27
CA ARG A 238 16.75 -1.52 -21.55
C ARG A 238 17.84 -0.54 -21.95
N THR A 239 17.71 0.72 -21.56
CA THR A 239 18.64 1.79 -21.94
C THR A 239 19.45 2.33 -20.75
N GLY A 240 18.97 2.10 -19.53
CA GLY A 240 19.50 2.68 -18.29
C GLY A 240 19.09 4.14 -18.08
N ARG A 241 18.45 4.80 -19.05
CA ARG A 241 18.08 6.21 -18.97
C ARG A 241 17.10 6.46 -17.82
N VAL A 242 17.29 7.58 -17.15
CA VAL A 242 16.35 8.15 -16.21
C VAL A 242 15.47 9.14 -16.96
N GLY A 243 14.16 9.05 -16.76
CA GLY A 243 13.17 9.98 -17.30
C GLY A 243 12.07 10.29 -16.29
N GLU A 244 11.15 11.15 -16.70
CA GLU A 244 10.00 11.58 -15.91
C GLU A 244 8.71 11.22 -16.66
N ALA A 245 7.69 10.82 -15.93
CA ALA A 245 6.35 10.66 -16.48
C ALA A 245 5.34 11.26 -15.51
N GLY A 246 4.46 12.10 -16.01
CA GLY A 246 3.32 12.62 -15.28
C GLY A 246 2.04 11.87 -15.62
N ALA A 247 1.06 11.91 -14.73
CA ALA A 247 -0.27 11.39 -15.00
C ALA A 247 -0.83 11.99 -16.30
N GLN A 248 -1.10 11.12 -17.28
CA GLN A 248 -1.64 11.49 -18.60
C GLN A 248 -0.70 12.35 -19.48
N GLU A 249 0.57 12.48 -19.12
CA GLU A 249 1.60 13.16 -19.90
C GLU A 249 2.50 12.15 -20.62
N GLN A 250 3.17 12.60 -21.69
CA GLN A 250 4.18 11.77 -22.36
C GLN A 250 5.42 11.61 -21.47
N VAL A 251 6.09 10.48 -21.64
CA VAL A 251 7.39 10.22 -21.01
C VAL A 251 8.41 11.23 -21.53
N GLU A 252 9.25 11.75 -20.64
CA GLU A 252 10.25 12.77 -20.97
C GLU A 252 11.65 12.29 -20.52
N TYR A 253 12.59 12.21 -21.46
CA TYR A 253 13.98 11.84 -21.18
C TYR A 253 14.95 13.04 -21.19
N ASP A 254 14.51 14.19 -21.69
CA ASP A 254 15.26 15.45 -21.77
C ASP A 254 14.76 16.52 -20.78
N GLY A 255 13.85 16.14 -19.90
CA GLY A 255 13.29 16.97 -18.83
C GLY A 255 14.27 17.31 -17.70
N PRO A 256 13.81 18.04 -16.67
CA PRO A 256 14.62 18.50 -15.54
C PRO A 256 15.43 17.40 -14.85
N MET A 257 14.92 16.17 -14.83
CA MET A 257 15.56 15.00 -14.25
C MET A 257 15.88 13.90 -15.28
N GLY A 258 16.05 14.27 -16.56
CA GLY A 258 16.57 13.40 -17.59
C GLY A 258 18.07 13.10 -17.43
N TRP A 259 18.43 11.82 -17.29
CA TRP A 259 19.83 11.38 -17.15
C TRP A 259 20.16 10.16 -18.01
N PRO A 260 21.40 10.03 -18.51
CA PRO A 260 21.80 8.87 -19.30
C PRO A 260 21.89 7.58 -18.47
N SER A 261 22.03 7.68 -17.14
CA SER A 261 21.94 6.55 -16.22
C SER A 261 21.66 7.01 -14.78
N HIS A 262 21.24 6.07 -13.92
CA HIS A 262 21.08 6.32 -12.48
C HIS A 262 22.41 6.73 -11.83
N LEU A 263 23.52 6.09 -12.24
CA LEU A 263 24.86 6.50 -11.79
C LEU A 263 25.20 7.95 -12.19
N ALA A 264 24.89 8.37 -13.41
CA ALA A 264 25.16 9.73 -13.86
C ALA A 264 24.37 10.75 -13.05
N MET A 265 23.11 10.44 -12.71
CA MET A 265 22.29 11.24 -11.80
C MET A 265 22.92 11.36 -10.41
N LEU A 266 23.36 10.25 -9.80
CA LEU A 266 24.00 10.26 -8.48
C LEU A 266 25.32 11.05 -8.47
N GLU A 267 26.14 10.94 -9.51
CA GLU A 267 27.40 11.69 -9.62
C GLU A 267 27.15 13.20 -9.79
N ALA A 268 26.14 13.58 -10.56
CA ALA A 268 25.74 14.97 -10.73
C ALA A 268 25.16 15.56 -9.44
N LEU A 269 24.27 14.81 -8.76
CA LEU A 269 23.75 15.14 -7.44
C LEU A 269 24.88 15.40 -6.45
N THR A 270 25.86 14.49 -6.41
CA THR A 270 27.03 14.64 -5.55
C THR A 270 27.80 15.94 -5.85
N GLY A 271 28.02 16.22 -7.13
CA GLY A 271 28.68 17.46 -7.57
C GLY A 271 27.94 18.72 -7.15
N ALA A 272 26.62 18.73 -7.29
CA ALA A 272 25.76 19.85 -6.89
C ALA A 272 25.82 20.09 -5.38
N LEU A 273 25.68 19.03 -4.57
CA LEU A 273 25.74 19.11 -3.11
C LEU A 273 27.09 19.66 -2.64
N GLU A 274 28.21 19.08 -3.08
CA GLU A 274 29.54 19.47 -2.60
C GLU A 274 29.95 20.90 -3.01
N ARG A 275 29.50 21.37 -4.18
CA ARG A 275 29.80 22.74 -4.65
C ARG A 275 28.76 23.77 -4.20
N GLY A 276 27.60 23.33 -3.72
CA GLY A 276 26.45 24.21 -3.47
C GLY A 276 25.88 24.82 -4.75
N GLU A 277 26.10 24.16 -5.89
CA GLU A 277 25.61 24.58 -7.21
C GLU A 277 24.25 23.94 -7.50
N ALA A 278 23.55 24.46 -8.51
CA ALA A 278 22.32 23.84 -8.96
C ALA A 278 22.57 22.47 -9.59
N LEU A 279 21.74 21.49 -9.23
CA LEU A 279 21.50 20.32 -10.07
C LEU A 279 20.47 20.74 -11.12
N ARG A 280 20.95 21.09 -12.32
CA ARG A 280 20.14 21.76 -13.36
C ARG A 280 19.61 23.11 -12.84
N ASP A 281 18.32 23.22 -12.60
CA ASP A 281 17.65 24.44 -12.12
C ASP A 281 17.40 24.43 -10.61
N TRP A 282 17.82 23.37 -9.91
CA TRP A 282 17.49 23.14 -8.50
C TRP A 282 18.71 23.24 -7.58
N HIS A 283 18.71 24.21 -6.68
CA HIS A 283 19.74 24.38 -5.66
C HIS A 283 19.42 23.58 -4.40
N PRO A 284 20.43 22.95 -3.76
CA PRO A 284 20.24 22.29 -2.48
C PRO A 284 20.04 23.32 -1.36
N VAL A 285 18.98 23.15 -0.58
CA VAL A 285 18.63 23.98 0.57
C VAL A 285 18.50 23.12 1.81
N VAL A 286 19.00 23.59 2.95
CA VAL A 286 18.85 22.91 4.24
C VAL A 286 17.83 23.65 5.10
N THR A 287 16.76 22.97 5.49
CA THR A 287 15.69 23.53 6.32
C THR A 287 16.14 23.76 7.77
N THR A 288 15.30 24.45 8.55
CA THR A 288 15.47 24.58 10.01
C THR A 288 15.47 23.24 10.74
N GLY A 289 14.80 22.22 10.18
CA GLY A 289 14.78 20.84 10.67
C GLY A 289 16.01 20.03 10.28
N CYS A 290 17.00 20.65 9.63
CA CYS A 290 18.20 19.98 9.12
C CYS A 290 17.91 18.92 8.06
N GLU A 291 16.91 19.20 7.22
CA GLU A 291 16.53 18.38 6.06
C GLU A 291 17.01 19.03 4.76
N LEU A 292 17.52 18.21 3.84
CA LEU A 292 17.78 18.61 2.46
C LEU A 292 16.46 18.75 1.70
N ARG A 293 16.29 19.89 1.04
CA ARG A 293 15.22 20.21 0.09
C ARG A 293 15.83 20.92 -1.12
N TRP A 294 15.01 21.23 -2.11
CA TRP A 294 15.43 21.85 -3.36
C TRP A 294 14.65 23.14 -3.62
N ALA A 295 15.31 24.15 -4.19
CA ALA A 295 14.70 25.42 -4.55
C ALA A 295 15.28 25.96 -5.86
N GLU A 296 14.51 26.79 -6.58
CA GLU A 296 14.96 27.41 -7.83
C GLU A 296 16.05 28.48 -7.61
N GLU A 297 16.11 29.06 -6.41
CA GLU A 297 17.11 30.07 -6.07
C GLU A 297 18.14 29.56 -5.05
N PRO A 298 19.42 29.94 -5.20
CA PRO A 298 20.47 29.54 -4.27
C PRO A 298 20.25 30.18 -2.89
N THR A 299 20.28 29.34 -1.85
CA THR A 299 20.24 29.81 -0.46
C THR A 299 21.55 29.46 0.24
N PRO A 300 22.14 30.37 1.05
CA PRO A 300 23.33 30.04 1.83
C PRO A 300 23.11 28.82 2.73
N LEU A 301 24.07 27.88 2.72
CA LEU A 301 24.00 26.69 3.56
C LEU A 301 23.95 27.06 5.05
N ARG A 302 23.00 26.47 5.75
CA ARG A 302 22.82 26.65 7.18
C ARG A 302 23.92 25.95 7.97
N GLN A 303 24.44 26.62 9.00
CA GLN A 303 25.37 26.02 9.95
C GLN A 303 24.62 25.34 11.11
N GLY A 304 25.28 24.37 11.77
CA GLY A 304 24.74 23.70 12.97
C GLY A 304 23.82 22.51 12.70
N CYS A 305 23.71 22.06 11.45
CA CYS A 305 22.95 20.86 11.07
C CYS A 305 23.80 19.58 10.94
N ALA A 306 25.10 19.69 11.22
CA ALA A 306 25.99 18.55 11.36
C ALA A 306 25.49 17.61 12.45
N GLY A 307 25.35 16.33 12.12
CA GLY A 307 25.00 15.28 13.07
C GLY A 307 26.23 14.47 13.48
N GLY A 308 26.11 13.71 14.56
CA GLY A 308 27.05 12.63 14.83
C GLY A 308 27.10 11.64 13.65
N PRO A 309 28.19 10.89 13.47
CA PRO A 309 28.27 9.90 12.41
C PRO A 309 27.03 9.00 12.46
N ARG A 310 26.34 8.85 11.32
CA ARG A 310 25.38 7.76 11.18
C ARG A 310 26.19 6.48 11.44
N PRO A 311 25.74 5.55 12.30
CA PRO A 311 26.37 4.24 12.37
C PRO A 311 26.30 3.65 10.97
N SER A 312 27.43 3.68 10.25
CA SER A 312 27.60 2.93 9.03
C SER A 312 27.72 1.48 9.46
N PRO A 313 26.83 0.57 9.04
CA PRO A 313 27.20 -0.82 9.00
C PRO A 313 28.23 -0.93 7.88
N THR A 314 29.51 -0.72 8.21
CA THR A 314 30.59 -1.25 7.37
C THR A 314 30.26 -2.73 7.19
N PRO A 315 30.30 -3.30 5.96
CA PRO A 315 30.18 -4.74 5.75
C PRO A 315 31.47 -5.42 6.19
N THR A 316 31.89 -5.18 7.43
CA THR A 316 32.54 -6.23 8.20
C THR A 316 31.39 -7.18 8.54
N PRO A 317 31.50 -8.49 8.34
CA PRO A 317 30.55 -9.46 8.89
C PRO A 317 30.72 -9.48 10.40
N THR A 318 30.44 -8.36 11.05
CA THR A 318 29.97 -8.36 12.41
C THR A 318 28.58 -8.94 12.28
N VAL A 319 28.46 -10.21 12.65
CA VAL A 319 27.21 -10.77 13.10
C VAL A 319 26.81 -9.92 14.30
N GLU A 320 26.29 -8.71 14.06
CA GLU A 320 25.19 -8.24 14.88
C GLU A 320 24.21 -9.40 14.78
N PRO A 321 23.82 -10.03 15.90
CA PRO A 321 22.84 -11.08 15.81
C PRO A 321 21.69 -10.44 15.05
N THR A 322 21.43 -10.94 13.82
CA THR A 322 20.15 -10.75 13.17
C THR A 322 19.15 -10.87 14.30
N PRO A 323 18.29 -9.88 14.59
CA PRO A 323 17.28 -10.05 15.63
C PRO A 323 16.70 -11.42 15.36
N GLU A 324 17.00 -12.37 16.24
CA GLU A 324 16.95 -13.79 15.87
C GLU A 324 15.53 -13.98 15.36
N LYS A 325 15.38 -14.36 14.08
CA LYS A 325 14.05 -14.55 13.49
C LYS A 325 13.26 -15.31 14.54
N PRO A 326 12.14 -14.75 15.06
CA PRO A 326 11.56 -15.26 16.28
C PRO A 326 11.41 -16.76 16.15
N THR A 327 11.98 -17.47 17.11
CA THR A 327 12.03 -18.92 17.05
C THR A 327 10.60 -19.44 16.87
N ALA A 328 10.44 -20.62 16.28
CA ALA A 328 9.13 -21.23 16.20
C ALA A 328 8.46 -21.38 17.58
N GLY A 329 9.23 -21.34 18.68
CA GLY A 329 8.73 -21.25 20.06
C GLY A 329 8.14 -19.88 20.38
N GLU A 330 8.83 -18.79 20.08
CA GLU A 330 8.38 -17.40 20.28
C GLU A 330 7.17 -17.08 19.40
N LEU A 331 7.20 -17.44 18.12
CA LEU A 331 6.04 -17.30 17.22
C LEU A 331 4.82 -18.07 17.73
N ARG A 332 5.04 -19.23 18.36
CA ARG A 332 3.96 -19.99 19.00
C ARG A 332 3.45 -19.30 20.26
N ALA A 333 4.32 -18.68 21.04
CA ALA A 333 3.96 -17.97 22.27
C ALA A 333 3.07 -16.76 21.98
N VAL A 334 3.36 -16.01 20.92
CA VAL A 334 2.54 -14.87 20.47
C VAL A 334 1.38 -15.27 19.56
N GLY A 335 1.13 -16.57 19.34
CA GLY A 335 0.00 -17.04 18.52
C GLY A 335 0.15 -16.91 17.00
N CYS A 336 1.27 -16.39 16.50
CA CYS A 336 1.53 -16.19 15.07
C CYS A 336 2.00 -17.44 14.32
N LEU A 337 2.39 -18.51 15.02
CA LEU A 337 2.68 -19.81 14.41
C LEU A 337 1.72 -20.90 14.92
N PRO A 338 0.47 -20.95 14.41
CA PRO A 338 -0.45 -22.02 14.74
C PRO A 338 0.16 -23.37 14.36
N GLY A 339 0.10 -24.36 15.27
CA GLY A 339 0.70 -25.68 15.01
C GLY A 339 0.23 -26.35 13.71
N ARG A 340 0.95 -27.36 13.21
CA ARG A 340 0.55 -28.07 11.98
C ARG A 340 -0.83 -28.72 12.13
N ARG A 341 -1.73 -28.48 11.16
CA ARG A 341 -3.03 -29.18 11.07
C ARG A 341 -2.79 -30.69 11.05
N THR A 342 -3.50 -31.44 11.88
CA THR A 342 -3.52 -32.90 11.77
C THR A 342 -4.19 -33.25 10.42
N PRO A 343 -3.48 -33.96 9.52
CA PRO A 343 -4.07 -34.41 8.26
C PRO A 343 -5.36 -35.20 8.53
N GLY A 344 -6.43 -34.92 7.77
CA GLY A 344 -7.73 -35.60 7.90
C GLY A 344 -8.76 -34.94 8.82
N ARG A 345 -8.42 -33.88 9.56
CA ARG A 345 -9.42 -33.14 10.35
C ARG A 345 -10.25 -32.18 9.47
N THR A 346 -11.53 -32.48 9.28
CA THR A 346 -12.46 -31.65 8.52
C THR A 346 -12.67 -30.28 9.20
N THR A 347 -12.66 -29.21 8.40
CA THR A 347 -13.02 -27.86 8.87
C THR A 347 -14.49 -27.87 9.33
N ARG A 348 -14.72 -27.63 10.62
CA ARG A 348 -16.07 -27.70 11.21
C ARG A 348 -16.69 -26.32 11.25
N VAL A 349 -17.77 -26.14 10.49
CA VAL A 349 -18.60 -24.94 10.56
C VAL A 349 -19.22 -24.83 11.96
N ARG A 350 -19.14 -23.63 12.55
CA ARG A 350 -19.77 -23.29 13.82
C ARG A 350 -20.75 -22.16 13.59
N MET A 351 -21.98 -22.32 14.07
CA MET A 351 -22.96 -21.25 14.04
C MET A 351 -22.89 -20.43 15.33
N PRO A 352 -23.05 -19.10 15.27
CA PRO A 352 -23.10 -18.26 16.46
C PRO A 352 -24.38 -18.53 17.26
N GLY A 353 -24.33 -18.31 18.58
CA GLY A 353 -25.47 -18.51 19.48
C GLY A 353 -26.70 -17.68 19.06
N PRO A 354 -27.92 -18.25 19.12
CA PRO A 354 -29.11 -17.65 18.52
C PRO A 354 -29.47 -16.27 19.10
N ARG A 355 -29.22 -16.04 20.39
CA ARG A 355 -29.44 -14.74 21.04
C ARG A 355 -28.50 -13.66 20.51
N VAL A 356 -27.21 -13.95 20.40
CA VAL A 356 -26.19 -13.02 19.87
C VAL A 356 -26.51 -12.69 18.42
N THR A 357 -26.83 -13.71 17.61
CA THR A 357 -27.27 -13.55 16.21
C THR A 357 -28.47 -12.63 16.08
N ALA A 358 -29.49 -12.79 16.93
CA ALA A 358 -30.67 -11.94 16.91
C ALA A 358 -30.33 -10.47 17.23
N GLU A 359 -29.45 -10.23 18.21
CA GLU A 359 -29.00 -8.88 18.58
C GLU A 359 -28.18 -8.22 17.47
N VAL A 360 -27.19 -8.93 16.91
CA VAL A 360 -26.37 -8.44 15.79
C VAL A 360 -27.25 -8.10 14.58
N ASN A 361 -28.17 -8.99 14.21
CA ASN A 361 -29.11 -8.75 13.12
C ASN A 361 -30.03 -7.55 13.39
N ALA A 362 -30.42 -7.31 14.64
CA ALA A 362 -31.24 -6.14 15.00
C ALA A 362 -30.48 -4.82 14.84
N VAL A 363 -29.19 -4.80 15.19
CA VAL A 363 -28.30 -3.65 15.00
C VAL A 363 -28.07 -3.40 13.52
N TRP A 364 -27.69 -4.42 12.75
CA TRP A 364 -27.49 -4.28 11.31
C TRP A 364 -28.74 -3.82 10.56
N ARG A 365 -29.93 -4.33 10.88
CA ARG A 365 -31.17 -3.81 10.29
C ARG A 365 -31.36 -2.30 10.48
N ARG A 366 -30.83 -1.73 11.56
CA ARG A 366 -30.88 -0.27 11.79
C ARG A 366 -29.84 0.45 10.93
N ILE A 367 -28.62 -0.08 10.87
CA ILE A 367 -27.55 0.41 10.00
C ILE A 367 -28.02 0.41 8.54
N GLU A 368 -28.48 -0.73 8.03
CA GLU A 368 -29.01 -0.90 6.68
C GLU A 368 -30.11 0.12 6.36
N ARG A 369 -31.11 0.24 7.24
CA ARG A 369 -32.19 1.22 7.07
C ARG A 369 -31.67 2.65 7.04
N TRP A 370 -30.66 2.97 7.83
CA TRP A 370 -30.08 4.30 7.85
C TRP A 370 -29.27 4.55 6.57
N LEU A 371 -28.37 3.64 6.20
CA LEU A 371 -27.54 3.73 5.01
C LEU A 371 -28.39 3.80 3.75
N ALA A 372 -29.39 2.92 3.59
CA ALA A 372 -30.29 2.94 2.43
C ALA A 372 -31.01 4.30 2.24
N ARG A 373 -31.26 5.04 3.32
CA ARG A 373 -31.91 6.36 3.27
C ARG A 373 -30.93 7.53 3.19
N LYS A 374 -29.76 7.43 3.79
CA LYS A 374 -28.85 8.56 4.03
C LYS A 374 -27.52 8.42 3.31
N ALA A 375 -27.02 7.21 3.13
CA ALA A 375 -25.76 6.89 2.49
C ALA A 375 -25.93 5.72 1.48
N PRO A 376 -26.74 5.89 0.42
CA PRO A 376 -27.06 4.78 -0.49
C PRO A 376 -25.83 4.20 -1.21
N VAL A 377 -24.75 4.98 -1.39
CA VAL A 377 -23.48 4.48 -1.96
C VAL A 377 -22.82 3.50 -0.99
N THR A 378 -22.68 3.89 0.28
CA THR A 378 -22.15 3.00 1.34
C THR A 378 -23.10 1.83 1.66
N TYR A 379 -24.40 1.97 1.42
CA TYR A 379 -25.32 0.84 1.51
C TYR A 379 -25.03 -0.23 0.46
N LYS A 380 -24.80 0.20 -0.79
CA LYS A 380 -24.47 -0.70 -1.91
C LYS A 380 -23.12 -1.40 -1.73
N SER A 381 -22.18 -0.77 -1.02
CA SER A 381 -20.88 -1.38 -0.75
C SER A 381 -20.94 -2.52 0.29
N LEU A 382 -22.05 -2.72 0.99
CA LEU A 382 -22.20 -3.84 1.93
C LEU A 382 -22.18 -5.17 1.16
N ARG A 383 -21.24 -6.05 1.50
CA ARG A 383 -21.12 -7.35 0.83
C ARG A 383 -22.27 -8.27 1.19
N PRO A 384 -22.59 -9.26 0.33
CA PRO A 384 -23.52 -10.33 0.70
C PRO A 384 -23.00 -11.11 1.92
N PRO A 385 -23.85 -11.91 2.58
CA PRO A 385 -23.44 -12.79 3.67
C PRO A 385 -22.24 -13.68 3.32
N ALA A 386 -21.30 -13.80 4.25
CA ALA A 386 -20.19 -14.73 4.12
C ALA A 386 -20.70 -16.17 4.09
N ARG A 387 -20.06 -17.04 3.29
CA ARG A 387 -20.37 -18.47 3.37
C ARG A 387 -19.85 -19.00 4.71
N PRO A 388 -20.63 -19.79 5.47
CA PRO A 388 -20.17 -20.35 6.74
C PRO A 388 -18.87 -21.14 6.65
N LEU A 389 -18.60 -21.74 5.48
CA LEU A 389 -17.37 -22.47 5.22
C LEU A 389 -16.14 -21.56 5.11
N ASP A 390 -16.28 -20.34 4.58
CA ASP A 390 -15.15 -19.42 4.44
C ASP A 390 -14.73 -18.89 5.80
N ILE A 391 -15.69 -18.51 6.66
CA ILE A 391 -15.41 -18.19 8.06
C ILE A 391 -14.69 -19.36 8.75
N ALA A 392 -15.19 -20.58 8.57
CA ALA A 392 -14.59 -21.75 9.19
C ALA A 392 -13.18 -22.06 8.65
N ARG A 393 -12.88 -21.71 7.40
CA ARG A 393 -11.53 -21.82 6.81
C ARG A 393 -10.59 -20.81 7.46
N SER A 394 -10.99 -19.55 7.58
CA SER A 394 -10.21 -18.50 8.27
C SER A 394 -9.93 -18.87 9.73
N GLU A 395 -10.98 -19.27 10.49
CA GLU A 395 -10.83 -19.77 11.86
C GLU A 395 -9.86 -20.97 11.94
N ALA A 396 -9.93 -21.89 10.97
CA ALA A 396 -9.06 -23.07 10.96
C ALA A 396 -7.60 -22.74 10.60
N ALA A 397 -7.38 -21.76 9.72
CA ALA A 397 -6.06 -21.30 9.31
C ALA A 397 -5.36 -20.55 10.45
N MET A 398 -6.07 -19.61 11.08
CA MET A 398 -5.59 -18.81 12.22
C MET A 398 -5.54 -19.63 13.52
N ARG A 399 -6.23 -20.78 13.57
CA ARG A 399 -6.54 -21.54 14.80
C ARG A 399 -7.24 -20.74 15.90
N LEU A 400 -7.82 -19.60 15.54
CA LEU A 400 -8.64 -18.79 16.41
C LEU A 400 -10.12 -19.15 16.26
N ARG A 401 -10.90 -18.76 17.26
CA ARG A 401 -12.36 -18.77 17.16
C ARG A 401 -12.81 -17.34 17.04
N PHE A 402 -13.56 -17.05 15.98
CA PHE A 402 -14.22 -15.76 15.88
C PHE A 402 -15.28 -15.68 16.97
N PRO A 403 -15.34 -14.57 17.72
CA PRO A 403 -16.44 -14.32 18.64
C PRO A 403 -17.79 -14.42 17.94
N ASP A 404 -18.81 -14.88 18.68
CA ASP A 404 -20.13 -15.15 18.11
C ASP A 404 -20.77 -13.89 17.47
N ASP A 405 -20.46 -12.70 17.98
CA ASP A 405 -20.94 -11.44 17.44
C ASP A 405 -20.25 -11.06 16.12
N LEU A 406 -18.92 -11.19 16.02
CA LEU A 406 -18.20 -11.03 14.75
C LEU A 406 -18.67 -12.05 13.71
N ARG A 407 -18.83 -13.33 14.11
CA ARG A 407 -19.33 -14.38 13.21
C ARG A 407 -20.75 -14.08 12.71
N ALA A 408 -21.64 -13.67 13.61
CA ALA A 408 -23.00 -13.29 13.21
C ALA A 408 -23.02 -12.07 12.28
N SER A 409 -22.06 -11.16 12.44
CA SER A 409 -21.88 -10.00 11.55
C SER A 409 -21.47 -10.43 10.15
N LEU A 410 -20.43 -11.28 10.04
CA LEU A 410 -19.96 -11.84 8.77
C LEU A 410 -21.04 -12.66 8.04
N LEU A 411 -21.83 -13.42 8.80
CA LEU A 411 -22.98 -14.17 8.27
C LEU A 411 -24.15 -13.28 7.83
N ARG A 412 -24.06 -11.95 8.03
CA ARG A 412 -25.01 -10.98 7.51
C ARG A 412 -24.42 -10.15 6.38
N HIS A 413 -23.19 -9.68 6.55
CA HIS A 413 -22.40 -8.98 5.55
C HIS A 413 -20.95 -9.41 5.68
N ASP A 414 -20.37 -9.93 4.59
CA ASP A 414 -18.96 -10.34 4.54
C ASP A 414 -18.02 -9.13 4.41
N GLY A 415 -18.14 -8.19 5.34
CA GLY A 415 -17.51 -6.88 5.28
C GLY A 415 -18.19 -5.93 4.30
N ALA A 416 -17.43 -4.95 3.83
CA ALA A 416 -17.81 -4.03 2.79
C ALA A 416 -16.77 -4.02 1.66
N GLY A 417 -17.15 -3.53 0.48
CA GLY A 417 -16.19 -3.20 -0.59
C GLY A 417 -15.26 -2.05 -0.20
N SER A 418 -14.28 -1.75 -1.06
CA SER A 418 -13.34 -0.63 -0.87
C SER A 418 -14.08 0.70 -0.68
N TRP A 419 -13.58 1.54 0.23
CA TRP A 419 -14.24 2.78 0.68
C TRP A 419 -15.64 2.55 1.24
N GLY A 420 -15.86 1.35 1.78
CA GLY A 420 -17.16 0.86 2.21
C GLY A 420 -17.55 1.25 3.63
N PHE A 421 -18.46 0.48 4.21
CA PHE A 421 -18.96 0.76 5.55
C PHE A 421 -18.00 0.26 6.63
N GLY A 422 -17.73 1.11 7.63
CA GLY A 422 -17.19 0.67 8.90
C GLY A 422 -17.19 1.76 9.99
N PRO A 423 -16.63 1.43 11.17
CA PRO A 423 -16.55 2.35 12.30
C PRO A 423 -15.74 3.61 12.02
N ALA A 424 -16.01 4.68 12.78
CA ALA A 424 -15.17 5.86 12.77
C ALA A 424 -13.72 5.54 13.22
N PRO A 425 -12.71 6.27 12.74
CA PRO A 425 -12.79 7.43 11.85
C PRO A 425 -12.79 7.11 10.34
N PHE A 426 -12.13 6.05 9.92
CA PHE A 426 -11.94 5.75 8.49
C PHE A 426 -11.83 4.25 8.24
N TYR A 427 -12.36 3.44 9.17
CA TYR A 427 -12.26 1.99 9.09
C TYR A 427 -13.28 1.39 8.13
N GLU A 428 -12.85 0.37 7.41
CA GLU A 428 -13.67 -0.46 6.53
C GLU A 428 -13.77 -1.89 7.07
N LEU A 429 -14.98 -2.45 7.16
CA LEU A 429 -15.16 -3.83 7.63
C LEU A 429 -14.62 -4.83 6.60
N MET A 430 -13.79 -5.76 7.07
CA MET A 430 -13.19 -6.82 6.24
C MET A 430 -14.13 -8.01 6.00
N SER A 431 -13.91 -8.72 4.88
CA SER A 431 -14.45 -10.07 4.70
C SER A 431 -13.70 -11.10 5.56
N ALA A 432 -14.30 -12.26 5.77
CA ALA A 432 -13.68 -13.38 6.48
C ALA A 432 -12.33 -13.81 5.87
N GLU A 433 -12.21 -13.74 4.54
CA GLU A 433 -10.96 -14.02 3.83
C GLU A 433 -9.90 -12.94 4.08
N HIS A 434 -10.29 -11.66 3.99
CA HIS A 434 -9.39 -10.54 4.23
C HIS A 434 -8.89 -10.50 5.68
N ILE A 435 -9.75 -10.84 6.65
CA ILE A 435 -9.34 -11.02 8.06
C ILE A 435 -8.17 -12.00 8.18
N HIS A 436 -8.19 -13.10 7.43
CA HIS A 436 -7.11 -14.09 7.48
C HIS A 436 -5.84 -13.59 6.78
N SER A 437 -5.95 -12.98 5.60
CA SER A 437 -4.77 -12.47 4.88
C SER A 437 -4.07 -11.37 5.67
N GLU A 438 -4.85 -10.45 6.25
CA GLU A 438 -4.33 -9.35 7.08
C GLU A 438 -3.65 -9.89 8.34
N TRP A 439 -4.32 -10.81 9.06
CA TRP A 439 -3.74 -11.45 10.24
C TRP A 439 -2.41 -12.15 9.94
N LYS A 440 -2.34 -12.84 8.80
CA LYS A 440 -1.11 -13.52 8.36
C LYS A 440 0.00 -12.50 8.10
N MET A 441 -0.30 -11.44 7.35
CA MET A 441 0.66 -10.38 7.04
C MET A 441 1.18 -9.71 8.32
N LEU A 442 0.30 -9.36 9.26
CA LEU A 442 0.70 -8.76 10.55
C LEU A 442 1.58 -9.72 11.38
N CYS A 443 1.31 -11.02 11.34
CA CYS A 443 2.14 -12.04 11.99
C CYS A 443 3.49 -12.29 11.29
N ASP A 444 3.58 -12.06 9.98
CA ASP A 444 4.82 -12.22 9.21
C ASP A 444 5.77 -11.01 9.42
N ILE A 445 5.25 -9.80 9.69
CA ILE A 445 6.01 -8.55 9.81
C ILE A 445 6.67 -8.35 11.19
N GLY A 446 5.97 -8.60 12.31
CA GLY A 446 6.46 -8.20 13.64
C GLY A 446 5.99 -9.10 14.78
N PRO A 447 6.67 -10.24 15.05
CA PRO A 447 6.21 -11.23 16.02
C PRO A 447 6.73 -11.03 17.44
N ASP A 448 7.38 -9.91 17.74
CA ASP A 448 8.00 -9.61 19.04
C ASP A 448 6.98 -9.36 20.17
N GLY A 449 5.68 -9.54 19.91
CA GLY A 449 4.59 -9.50 20.89
C GLY A 449 4.26 -8.10 21.41
N TYR A 450 5.12 -7.12 21.15
CA TYR A 450 4.88 -5.70 21.35
C TYR A 450 4.18 -5.08 20.12
N TRP A 451 4.52 -5.55 18.91
CA TRP A 451 3.96 -5.05 17.65
C TRP A 451 2.61 -5.67 17.29
N TRP A 452 2.53 -7.01 17.22
CA TRP A 452 1.29 -7.73 16.94
C TRP A 452 1.21 -9.02 17.75
N ASP A 453 0.00 -9.39 18.20
CA ASP A 453 -0.30 -10.63 18.91
C ASP A 453 -1.26 -11.46 18.05
N GLY A 454 -0.83 -12.66 17.65
CA GLY A 454 -1.59 -13.58 16.82
C GLY A 454 -2.87 -14.11 17.46
N HIS A 455 -3.18 -13.78 18.73
CA HIS A 455 -4.48 -14.02 19.34
C HIS A 455 -5.52 -12.94 19.04
N LEU A 456 -5.12 -11.87 18.34
CA LEU A 456 -5.99 -10.79 17.89
C LEU A 456 -6.57 -11.11 16.51
N ILE A 457 -7.84 -10.80 16.30
CA ILE A 457 -8.51 -10.96 15.00
C ILE A 457 -8.72 -9.55 14.42
N PRO A 458 -7.99 -9.14 13.36
CA PRO A 458 -8.30 -7.89 12.68
C PRO A 458 -9.68 -8.03 12.05
N PHE A 459 -10.49 -6.98 12.07
CA PHE A 459 -11.84 -7.00 11.49
C PHE A 459 -12.17 -5.74 10.67
N ALA A 460 -11.34 -4.70 10.77
CA ALA A 460 -11.46 -3.51 9.95
C ALA A 460 -10.08 -2.87 9.73
N TYR A 461 -9.87 -2.28 8.54
CA TYR A 461 -8.61 -1.63 8.15
C TYR A 461 -8.85 -0.17 7.77
N ALA A 462 -7.80 0.64 7.92
CA ALA A 462 -7.83 2.09 7.73
C ALA A 462 -7.23 2.56 6.38
N ASN A 463 -6.82 1.63 5.51
CA ASN A 463 -6.08 1.88 4.25
C ASN A 463 -4.68 2.52 4.41
N ASP A 464 -4.23 2.81 5.63
CA ASP A 464 -2.91 3.37 5.96
C ASP A 464 -2.02 2.40 6.76
N GLY A 465 -2.45 1.14 6.89
CA GLY A 465 -1.81 0.13 7.74
C GLY A 465 -2.44 -0.02 9.13
N GLY A 466 -3.35 0.88 9.52
CA GLY A 466 -4.11 0.79 10.76
C GLY A 466 -5.21 -0.27 10.74
N ASN A 467 -5.47 -0.88 11.91
CA ASN A 467 -6.40 -1.99 12.07
C ASN A 467 -7.25 -1.87 13.35
N LEU A 468 -8.54 -2.19 13.28
CA LEU A 468 -9.33 -2.57 14.44
C LEU A 468 -9.31 -4.09 14.61
N PHE A 469 -9.15 -4.55 15.85
CA PHE A 469 -9.09 -5.97 16.16
C PHE A 469 -10.02 -6.37 17.31
N VAL A 470 -10.35 -7.66 17.39
CA VAL A 470 -10.93 -8.28 18.59
C VAL A 470 -9.91 -9.22 19.23
N ASP A 471 -9.64 -9.03 20.52
CA ASP A 471 -8.83 -9.97 21.29
C ASP A 471 -9.67 -11.20 21.67
N THR A 472 -9.25 -12.38 21.21
CA THR A 472 -9.97 -13.64 21.45
C THR A 472 -9.98 -14.07 22.92
N ARG A 473 -9.06 -13.55 23.74
CA ARG A 473 -8.96 -13.89 25.17
C ARG A 473 -9.95 -13.11 26.02
N THR A 474 -10.17 -11.85 25.66
CA THR A 474 -11.02 -10.93 26.44
C THR A 474 -12.36 -10.63 25.78
N GLY A 475 -12.46 -10.84 24.46
CA GLY A 475 -13.59 -10.45 23.62
C GLY A 475 -13.66 -8.95 23.34
N LYS A 476 -12.73 -8.15 23.87
CA LYS A 476 -12.70 -6.69 23.71
C LYS A 476 -12.15 -6.32 22.34
N THR A 477 -12.55 -5.15 21.84
CA THR A 477 -11.91 -4.56 20.66
C THR A 477 -10.72 -3.69 21.04
N GLY A 478 -9.79 -3.50 20.12
CA GLY A 478 -8.74 -2.50 20.22
C GLY A 478 -8.38 -1.95 18.85
N GLU A 479 -7.29 -1.19 18.81
CA GLU A 479 -6.79 -0.51 17.62
C GLU A 479 -5.28 -0.71 17.50
N PHE A 480 -4.80 -0.82 16.27
CA PHE A 480 -3.40 -0.97 15.92
C PHE A 480 -3.03 0.07 14.86
N PHE A 481 -1.88 0.71 15.04
CA PHE A 481 -1.21 1.52 14.02
C PHE A 481 0.27 1.13 13.95
N ASN A 482 0.87 1.21 12.76
CA ASN A 482 2.28 0.89 12.57
C ASN A 482 3.20 1.88 13.31
N GLU A 483 2.80 3.12 13.59
CA GLU A 483 3.63 4.05 14.37
C GLU A 483 3.49 3.86 15.88
N GLU A 484 2.33 3.39 16.35
CA GLU A 484 1.95 3.40 17.77
C GLU A 484 1.84 2.00 18.39
N GLY A 485 1.76 0.94 17.58
CA GLY A 485 1.56 -0.43 18.01
C GLY A 485 0.13 -0.69 18.51
N LEU A 486 -0.01 -1.66 19.41
CA LEU A 486 -1.30 -2.09 19.95
C LEU A 486 -1.84 -1.14 21.03
N THR A 487 -3.04 -0.62 20.81
CA THR A 487 -3.81 0.11 21.83
C THR A 487 -4.91 -0.78 22.41
N LEU A 488 -4.67 -1.23 23.65
CA LEU A 488 -5.53 -2.18 24.39
C LEU A 488 -6.33 -1.53 25.53
N GLU A 489 -6.19 -0.23 25.75
CA GLU A 489 -6.86 0.53 26.82
C GLU A 489 -7.44 1.86 26.31
N GLY A 490 -8.16 2.55 27.20
CA GLY A 490 -8.68 3.89 26.92
C GLY A 490 -9.92 3.91 26.04
N ASP A 491 -10.19 5.09 25.46
CA ASP A 491 -11.45 5.36 24.79
C ASP A 491 -11.66 4.50 23.54
N VAL A 492 -10.59 3.96 22.91
CA VAL A 492 -10.62 3.17 21.66
C VAL A 492 -11.09 1.72 21.83
N VAL A 493 -11.16 1.24 23.07
CA VAL A 493 -11.54 -0.14 23.43
C VAL A 493 -13.03 -0.27 23.68
N TRP A 494 -13.67 -1.26 23.04
CA TRP A 494 -15.05 -1.64 23.34
C TRP A 494 -15.12 -2.99 24.04
N PRO A 495 -16.12 -3.22 24.92
CA PRO A 495 -16.29 -4.52 25.57
C PRO A 495 -16.54 -5.69 24.62
N SER A 496 -17.04 -5.43 23.41
CA SER A 496 -17.17 -6.42 22.34
C SER A 496 -17.36 -5.76 20.97
N TYR A 497 -17.24 -6.55 19.89
CA TYR A 497 -17.59 -6.11 18.54
C TYR A 497 -19.04 -5.62 18.45
N LEU A 498 -19.98 -6.32 19.08
CA LEU A 498 -21.39 -5.88 19.16
C LEU A 498 -21.55 -4.54 19.89
N ALA A 499 -20.76 -4.27 20.94
CA ALA A 499 -20.81 -3.00 21.65
C ALA A 499 -20.33 -1.84 20.76
N LEU A 500 -19.24 -2.03 20.03
CA LEU A 500 -18.76 -1.10 19.01
C LEU A 500 -19.85 -0.85 17.95
N LEU A 501 -20.43 -1.91 17.38
CA LEU A 501 -21.45 -1.79 16.34
C LEU A 501 -22.71 -1.04 16.83
N LYS A 502 -23.13 -1.29 18.09
CA LYS A 502 -24.23 -0.55 18.74
C LYS A 502 -23.90 0.93 18.90
N ALA A 503 -22.66 1.27 19.26
CA ALA A 503 -22.22 2.66 19.40
C ALA A 503 -22.17 3.38 18.05
N THR A 504 -21.59 2.74 17.02
CA THR A 504 -21.58 3.24 15.64
C THR A 504 -23.02 3.51 15.17
N THR A 505 -23.93 2.55 15.35
CA THR A 505 -25.34 2.70 14.98
C THR A 505 -26.01 3.90 15.68
N ARG A 506 -25.73 4.11 16.97
CA ARG A 506 -26.27 5.25 17.72
C ARG A 506 -25.73 6.57 17.17
N SER A 507 -24.45 6.63 16.80
CA SER A 507 -23.86 7.82 16.19
C SER A 507 -24.52 8.14 14.84
N LEU A 508 -24.71 7.12 13.98
CA LEU A 508 -25.42 7.27 12.70
C LEU A 508 -26.83 7.84 12.89
N GLU A 509 -27.63 7.22 13.75
CA GLU A 509 -29.04 7.60 13.92
C GLU A 509 -29.24 8.97 14.58
N THR A 510 -28.32 9.37 15.48
CA THR A 510 -28.46 10.61 16.24
C THR A 510 -27.64 11.77 15.70
N GLY A 511 -26.68 11.51 14.80
CA GLY A 511 -25.67 12.47 14.36
C GLY A 511 -24.68 12.87 15.45
N ARG A 512 -24.79 12.31 16.67
CA ARG A 512 -23.88 12.63 17.78
C ARG A 512 -22.52 11.97 17.55
N PRO A 513 -21.42 12.61 17.96
CA PRO A 513 -20.10 12.06 17.74
C PRO A 513 -19.87 10.75 18.49
N ILE A 514 -19.16 9.82 17.85
CA ILE A 514 -18.49 8.68 18.49
C ILE A 514 -17.00 9.03 18.54
N ARG A 515 -16.43 9.15 19.76
CA ARG A 515 -15.01 9.46 19.97
C ARG A 515 -14.50 10.69 19.22
N GLY A 516 -15.31 11.75 19.17
CA GLY A 516 -14.94 12.98 18.46
C GLY A 516 -15.11 12.92 16.94
N TRP A 517 -15.80 11.91 16.41
CA TRP A 517 -16.13 11.78 14.99
C TRP A 517 -17.63 11.73 14.79
N ARG A 518 -18.17 12.56 13.91
CA ARG A 518 -19.59 12.56 13.55
C ARG A 518 -19.80 12.02 12.13
N PRO A 519 -20.93 11.36 11.86
CA PRO A 519 -21.23 10.92 10.50
C PRO A 519 -21.50 12.13 9.61
N LYS A 520 -20.88 12.14 8.44
CA LYS A 520 -21.05 13.13 7.38
C LYS A 520 -21.41 12.40 6.09
N ILE A 521 -22.41 12.88 5.37
CA ILE A 521 -22.76 12.33 4.07
C ILE A 521 -22.15 13.20 2.98
N VAL A 522 -21.34 12.60 2.12
CA VAL A 522 -20.73 13.25 0.96
C VAL A 522 -21.10 12.45 -0.27
N LYS A 523 -21.83 13.06 -1.21
CA LYS A 523 -22.29 12.42 -2.47
C LYS A 523 -22.97 11.06 -2.25
N GLY A 524 -23.72 10.91 -1.16
CA GLY A 524 -24.42 9.67 -0.83
C GLY A 524 -23.54 8.57 -0.23
N ALA A 525 -22.27 8.83 0.07
CA ALA A 525 -21.39 7.98 0.86
C ALA A 525 -21.30 8.50 2.31
N LEU A 526 -21.19 7.58 3.26
CA LEU A 526 -20.86 7.87 4.65
C LEU A 526 -19.36 8.15 4.76
N GLN A 527 -19.04 9.28 5.34
CA GLN A 527 -17.71 9.65 5.83
C GLN A 527 -17.82 9.98 7.32
N TRP A 528 -16.68 10.05 7.99
CA TRP A 528 -16.62 10.58 9.35
C TRP A 528 -15.84 11.89 9.34
N GLU A 529 -16.35 12.86 10.07
CA GLU A 529 -15.72 14.17 10.22
C GLU A 529 -15.31 14.37 11.68
N SER A 530 -14.07 14.80 11.88
CA SER A 530 -13.57 15.17 13.21
C SER A 530 -14.36 16.35 13.75
N THR A 531 -14.78 16.26 15.01
CA THR A 531 -15.38 17.39 15.74
C THR A 531 -14.33 18.29 16.38
N ARG A 532 -13.05 17.92 16.30
CA ARG A 532 -11.92 18.80 16.62
C ARG A 532 -11.48 19.42 15.28
N GLY A 533 -11.79 20.70 15.11
CA GLY A 533 -11.44 21.47 13.92
C GLY A 533 -9.98 21.89 13.88
#